data_AF-A0A2T9VK61-F1
#
_entry.id   AF-A0A2T9VK61-F1
#
_cell.length_a   1.000
_cell.length_b   1.000
_cell.length_c   1.000
_cell.angle_alpha   90.00
_cell.angle_beta   90.00
_cell.angle_gamma   90.00
#
_symmetry.space_group_name_H-M   'P 1'
#
loop_
_entity.id
_entity.type
_entity.pdbx_description
1 polymer ?
#
loop_
_entity_poly.entity_id
_entity_poly.type
_entity_poly.pdbx_seq_one_letter_code
_entity_poly.pdbx_strand_id
1 'polypeptide(L)' 'PSQAASLIKSGDITEGITYDPASAGYALAAVASTLLKGEEIKPGLEMQNLGKADVDMDKRIIRFHKVLLVNKDNIDSLY' A
#
# COMPACT_ATOMS: atom_id res chain seq x y z
N PRO A 1 4.50 10.72 2.37
CA PRO A 1 4.72 11.62 1.20
C PRO A 1 5.09 13.06 1.57
N SER A 2 4.88 13.43 2.83
CA SER A 2 5.19 14.74 3.42
C SER A 2 6.61 15.27 3.17
N GLN A 3 7.60 14.38 3.06
CA GLN A 3 8.99 14.78 2.78
C GLN A 3 9.16 15.55 1.46
N ALA A 4 8.31 15.27 0.46
CA ALA A 4 8.32 15.96 -0.83
C ALA A 4 7.34 17.15 -0.89
N ALA A 5 6.66 17.49 0.20
CA ALA A 5 5.54 18.43 0.19
C ALA A 5 5.95 19.84 -0.26
N SER A 6 7.13 20.34 0.17
CA SER A 6 7.62 21.65 -0.25
C SER A 6 7.82 21.73 -1.77
N LEU A 7 8.39 20.68 -2.37
CA LEU A 7 8.67 20.58 -3.80
C LEU A 7 7.38 20.42 -4.63
N ILE A 8 6.38 19.70 -4.10
CA ILE A 8 5.06 19.61 -4.75
C ILE A 8 4.35 20.96 -4.70
N LYS A 9 4.42 21.68 -3.58
CA LYS A 9 3.79 23.00 -3.43
C LYS A 9 4.45 24.06 -4.31
N SER A 10 5.79 24.09 -4.37
CA SER A 10 6.53 24.98 -5.27
C SER A 10 6.29 24.66 -6.75
N GLY A 11 5.90 23.42 -7.06
CA GLY A 11 5.69 22.95 -8.43
C GLY A 11 6.94 22.34 -9.07
N ASP A 12 8.03 22.19 -8.30
CA ASP A 12 9.25 21.50 -8.74
C ASP A 12 9.01 20.00 -8.95
N ILE A 13 8.00 19.44 -8.27
CA ILE A 13 7.44 18.10 -8.52
C ILE A 13 5.98 18.25 -8.93
N THR A 14 5.62 17.69 -10.09
CA THR A 14 4.25 17.78 -10.62
C THR A 14 3.27 16.87 -9.89
N GLU A 15 3.56 15.58 -9.82
CA GLU A 15 2.70 14.58 -9.19
C GLU A 15 3.53 13.37 -8.76
N GLY A 16 3.26 12.85 -7.56
CA GLY A 16 3.78 11.57 -7.11
C GLY A 16 2.78 10.45 -7.40
N ILE A 17 3.20 9.46 -8.18
CA ILE A 17 2.45 8.21 -8.36
C ILE A 17 3.11 7.15 -7.49
N THR A 18 2.51 6.84 -6.35
CA THR A 18 3.14 6.02 -5.31
C THR A 18 2.11 5.16 -4.57
N TYR A 19 2.45 4.68 -3.38
CA TYR A 19 1.60 3.93 -2.46
C TYR A 19 1.94 4.30 -1.00
N ASP A 20 1.13 3.84 -0.04
CA ASP A 20 1.43 3.94 1.39
C ASP A 20 2.36 2.81 1.85
N PRO A 21 3.64 3.09 2.18
CA PRO A 21 4.56 2.05 2.64
C PRO A 21 4.23 1.51 4.04
N ALA A 22 3.51 2.26 4.88
CA ALA A 22 3.09 1.77 6.20
C ALA A 22 2.03 0.65 6.04
N SER A 23 1.08 0.84 5.13
CA SER A 23 0.13 -0.20 4.74
C SER A 23 0.82 -1.46 4.19
N ALA A 24 1.89 -1.29 3.40
CA ALA A 24 2.68 -2.42 2.91
C ALA A 24 3.42 -3.16 4.04
N GLY A 25 4.02 -2.44 4.98
CA GLY A 25 4.67 -3.02 6.17
C GLY A 25 3.69 -3.81 7.04
N TYR A 26 2.48 -3.28 7.26
CA TYR A 26 1.41 -4.00 7.94
C TYR A 26 1.03 -5.29 7.20
N ALA A 27 0.81 -5.22 5.87
CA ALA A 27 0.45 -6.39 5.07
C ALA A 27 1.51 -7.50 5.17
N LEU A 28 2.80 -7.14 5.12
CA LEU A 28 3.89 -8.10 5.28
C LEU A 28 3.85 -8.81 6.64
N ALA A 29 3.71 -8.07 7.73
CA ALA A 29 3.61 -8.64 9.07
C ALA A 29 2.35 -9.51 9.25
N ALA A 30 1.22 -9.08 8.68
CA ALA A 30 -0.03 -9.83 8.72
C ALA A 30 0.08 -11.18 7.98
N VAL A 31 0.62 -11.20 6.76
CA VAL A 31 0.89 -12.44 6.00
C VAL A 31 1.80 -13.36 6.80
N ALA A 32 2.90 -12.84 7.36
CA ALA A 32 3.82 -13.64 8.16
C ALA A 32 3.12 -14.26 9.39
N SER A 33 2.29 -13.48 10.09
CA SER A 33 1.51 -13.95 11.24
C SER A 33 0.55 -15.08 10.87
N THR A 34 -0.19 -14.94 9.76
CA THR A 34 -1.07 -15.99 9.23
C THR A 34 -0.31 -17.30 8.99
N LEU A 35 0.84 -17.22 8.30
CA LEU A 35 1.67 -18.39 8.03
C LEU A 35 2.23 -19.02 9.31
N LEU A 36 2.70 -18.22 10.27
CA LEU A 36 3.24 -18.72 11.55
C LEU A 36 2.17 -19.38 12.44
N LYS A 37 0.90 -19.04 12.25
CA LYS A 37 -0.24 -19.73 12.89
C LYS A 37 -0.61 -21.06 12.22
N GLY A 38 0.05 -21.40 11.11
CA GLY A 38 -0.28 -22.58 10.30
C GLY A 38 -1.50 -22.37 9.40
N GLU A 39 -1.94 -21.13 9.21
CA GLU A 39 -3.04 -20.80 8.30
C GLU A 39 -2.51 -20.63 6.87
N GLU A 40 -3.37 -20.88 5.88
CA GLU A 40 -3.02 -20.79 4.47
C GLU A 40 -3.40 -19.45 3.84
N ILE A 41 -2.51 -18.94 2.97
CA ILE A 41 -2.84 -17.84 2.05
C ILE A 41 -3.57 -18.43 0.84
N LYS A 42 -4.73 -17.87 0.50
CA LYS A 42 -5.58 -18.35 -0.60
C LYS A 42 -6.31 -17.21 -1.31
N PRO A 43 -6.81 -17.42 -2.54
CA PRO A 43 -7.71 -16.48 -3.19
C PRO A 43 -8.89 -16.07 -2.30
N GLY A 44 -9.23 -14.79 -2.31
CA GLY A 44 -10.20 -14.21 -1.39
C GLY A 44 -9.62 -13.76 -0.04
N LEU A 45 -8.29 -13.78 0.13
CA LEU A 45 -7.61 -13.12 1.24
C LEU A 45 -8.10 -11.67 1.35
N GLU A 46 -8.53 -11.31 2.56
CA GLU A 46 -8.97 -9.95 2.89
C GLU A 46 -8.22 -9.50 4.14
N MET A 47 -7.69 -8.28 4.10
CA MET A 47 -6.96 -7.69 5.21
C MET A 47 -7.67 -6.42 5.68
N GLN A 48 -7.68 -6.23 6.99
CA GLN A 48 -8.19 -5.01 7.59
C GLN A 48 -7.46 -3.80 7.00
N ASN A 49 -8.22 -2.76 6.63
CA ASN A 49 -7.74 -1.51 6.02
C ASN A 49 -7.16 -1.60 4.60
N LEU A 50 -6.72 -2.79 4.13
CA LEU A 50 -6.28 -2.99 2.75
C LEU A 50 -7.37 -3.54 1.82
N GLY A 51 -8.36 -4.25 2.38
CA GLY A 51 -9.43 -4.89 1.61
C GLY A 51 -8.99 -6.23 1.00
N LYS A 52 -9.66 -6.64 -0.08
CA LYS A 52 -9.40 -7.91 -0.77
C LYS A 52 -8.14 -7.85 -1.62
N ALA A 53 -7.33 -8.90 -1.54
CA ALA A 53 -6.17 -9.11 -2.38
C ALA A 53 -6.50 -9.94 -3.63
N ASP A 54 -5.79 -9.65 -4.71
CA ASP A 54 -5.59 -10.61 -5.80
C ASP A 54 -4.41 -11.53 -5.44
N VAL A 55 -4.65 -12.84 -5.38
CA VAL A 55 -3.67 -13.84 -4.94
C VAL A 55 -3.36 -14.79 -6.09
N ASP A 56 -2.14 -14.68 -6.59
CA ASP A 56 -1.56 -15.57 -7.60
C ASP A 56 -0.77 -16.66 -6.87
N MET A 57 -1.39 -17.83 -6.69
CA MET A 57 -0.81 -18.94 -5.93
C MET A 57 0.41 -19.54 -6.63
N ASP A 58 0.39 -19.60 -7.96
CA ASP A 58 1.47 -20.20 -8.76
C ASP A 58 2.74 -19.35 -8.67
N LYS A 59 2.59 -18.01 -8.78
CA LYS A 59 3.72 -17.08 -8.67
C LYS A 59 4.03 -16.66 -7.24
N ARG A 60 3.18 -17.05 -6.28
CA ARG A 60 3.25 -16.65 -4.88
C ARG A 60 3.24 -15.13 -4.70
N ILE A 61 2.32 -14.45 -5.39
CA ILE A 61 2.18 -12.99 -5.37
C ILE A 61 0.83 -12.61 -4.77
N ILE A 62 0.84 -11.67 -3.82
CA ILE A 62 -0.35 -11.04 -3.24
C ILE A 62 -0.34 -9.57 -3.69
N ARG A 63 -1.42 -9.10 -4.34
CA ARG A 63 -1.53 -7.72 -4.83
C ARG A 63 -2.71 -7.01 -4.17
N PHE A 64 -2.45 -5.79 -3.72
CA PHE A 64 -3.48 -4.84 -3.31
C PHE A 64 -3.45 -3.64 -4.25
N HIS A 65 -4.61 -3.19 -4.71
CA HIS A 65 -4.74 -2.06 -5.63
C HIS A 65 -4.96 -0.75 -4.84
N LYS A 66 -3.88 -0.19 -4.30
CA LYS A 66 -3.87 1.01 -3.44
C LYS A 66 -2.88 2.07 -3.96
N VAL A 67 -2.93 2.36 -5.26
CA VAL A 67 -2.15 3.47 -5.83
C VAL A 67 -2.61 4.77 -5.19
N LEU A 68 -1.64 5.58 -4.78
CA LEU A 68 -1.82 6.91 -4.21
C LEU A 68 -1.24 7.94 -5.17
N LEU A 69 -2.12 8.80 -5.70
CA LEU A 69 -1.74 9.98 -6.46
C LEU A 69 -1.54 11.14 -5.48
N VAL A 70 -0.39 11.79 -5.53
CA VAL A 70 -0.01 12.87 -4.61
C VAL A 70 0.25 14.14 -5.40
N ASN A 71 -0.55 15.17 -5.15
CA ASN A 71 -0.47 16.44 -5.84
C ASN A 71 -0.83 17.59 -4.89
N LYS A 72 -0.87 18.81 -5.42
CA LYS A 72 -1.13 20.03 -4.62
C LYS A 72 -2.46 19.99 -3.86
N ASP A 73 -3.46 19.26 -4.38
CA ASP A 73 -4.80 19.25 -3.81
C ASP A 73 -4.90 18.41 -2.53
N ASN A 74 -4.06 17.37 -2.42
CA ASN A 74 -4.16 16.40 -1.32
C ASN A 74 -2.90 16.30 -0.45
N ILE A 75 -1.78 16.93 -0.81
CA ILE A 75 -0.51 16.80 -0.08
C ILE A 75 -0.62 17.17 1.40
N ASP A 76 -1.50 18.12 1.76
CA ASP A 76 -1.72 18.55 3.14
C ASP A 76 -2.58 17.60 3.97
N SER A 77 -3.25 16.65 3.32
CA SER A 77 -4.02 15.59 3.98
C SER A 77 -3.20 14.30 4.17
N LEU A 78 -1.93 14.30 3.76
CA LEU A 78 -1.05 13.13 3.78
C LEU A 78 0.04 13.28 4.85
N TYR A 79 0.48 12.13 5.37
CA TYR A 79 1.52 12.01 6.40
C TYR A 79 2.95 12.08 5.84
#